data_AF-A0AA88WXD4-F1
#
_entry.id   AF-A0AA88WXD4-F1
#
_cell.length_a   1.000
_cell.length_b   1.000
_cell.length_c   1.000
_cell.angle_alpha   90.00
_cell.angle_beta   90.00
_cell.angle_gamma   90.00
#
_symmetry.space_group_name_H-M   'P 1'
#
loop_
_entity.id
_entity.type
_entity.pdbx_description
1 polymer ?
#
loop_
_entity_poly.entity_id
_entity_poly.type
_entity_poly.pdbx_seq_one_letter_code
_entity_poly.pdbx_strand_id
1 'polypeptide(L)'
;MAVRVVIGILEHASVPQYNVECQLINEKLKYISQEEEEEEEMKLVWSPETALQAYVDTVKSCKLAKQSGEAECISAMAGGWNTKLIVEAWLHDGTTTTSIGLAIAARHSGARHVCVVPDERSRLEYVNAMQTSGASVPEVLVGEAKKVMVGLVGVDFLVVDGRRKDFGRVVRVARLGESGAVLVCKNASFRNMAGFRWGKVLDNATHVVRSLMLPVGNGLDIAYVGKNCGVTDSPKSPKSWIRHIDQQSGEEHLFRG
;
A
#
# COMPACT_ATOMS: atom_id res chain seq x y z
N MET A 1 -3.58 0.31 -27.71
CA MET A 1 -3.71 0.08 -29.18
C MET A 1 -2.74 0.92 -30.01
N ALA A 2 -2.51 2.20 -29.68
CA ALA A 2 -1.56 3.08 -30.38
C ALA A 2 -0.08 2.62 -30.28
N VAL A 3 0.32 1.98 -29.18
CA VAL A 3 1.71 1.52 -28.94
C VAL A 3 2.11 0.33 -29.83
N ARG A 4 1.16 -0.55 -30.18
CA ARG A 4 1.41 -1.71 -31.06
C ARG A 4 1.86 -1.32 -32.48
N VAL A 5 1.46 -0.15 -32.97
CA VAL A 5 1.85 0.36 -34.30
C VAL A 5 3.29 0.88 -34.28
N VAL A 6 3.73 1.46 -33.16
CA VAL A 6 5.10 1.98 -32.99
C VAL A 6 6.12 0.83 -32.86
N ILE A 7 5.73 -0.25 -32.16
CA ILE A 7 6.55 -1.46 -32.00
C ILE A 7 6.85 -2.12 -33.36
N GLY A 8 5.85 -2.28 -34.23
CA GLY A 8 6.03 -2.92 -35.55
C GLY A 8 6.88 -2.11 -36.55
N ILE A 9 7.02 -0.79 -36.34
CA ILE A 9 7.84 0.08 -37.19
C ILE A 9 9.33 0.01 -36.78
N LEU A 10 9.62 -0.16 -35.49
CA LEU A 10 10.99 -0.18 -34.96
C LEU A 10 11.72 -1.51 -35.18
N GLU A 11 11.01 -2.64 -35.21
CA GLU A 11 11.62 -3.97 -35.47
C GLU A 11 12.14 -4.13 -36.91
N HIS A 12 11.70 -3.31 -37.86
CA HIS A 12 12.12 -3.37 -39.26
C HIS A 12 13.35 -2.50 -39.60
N ALA A 13 13.83 -1.66 -38.69
CA ALA A 13 14.95 -0.75 -38.93
C ALA A 13 16.25 -1.25 -38.24
N SER A 14 16.89 -2.27 -38.81
CA SER A 14 18.22 -2.72 -38.37
C SER A 14 19.33 -1.78 -38.87
N VAL A 15 19.82 -0.85 -38.03
CA VAL A 15 21.04 -0.06 -38.31
C VAL A 15 21.97 -0.03 -37.07
N PRO A 16 23.30 -0.25 -37.20
CA PRO A 16 24.16 -0.66 -36.07
C PRO A 16 24.60 0.47 -35.12
N GLN A 17 24.23 1.73 -35.37
CA GLN A 17 24.73 2.88 -34.61
C GLN A 17 23.80 3.33 -33.47
N TYR A 18 22.66 2.66 -33.30
CA TYR A 18 21.65 2.95 -32.27
C TYR A 18 21.67 1.98 -31.08
N ASN A 19 22.75 1.21 -30.87
CA ASN A 19 22.74 0.11 -29.90
C ASN A 19 22.56 0.55 -28.43
N VAL A 20 23.05 1.75 -28.06
CA VAL A 20 22.92 2.29 -26.68
C VAL A 20 21.56 2.95 -26.47
N GLU A 21 21.05 3.66 -27.49
CA GLU A 21 19.75 4.32 -27.45
C GLU A 21 18.62 3.27 -27.49
N CYS A 22 18.77 2.20 -28.26
CA CYS A 22 17.88 1.04 -28.25
C CYS A 22 17.91 0.28 -26.92
N GLN A 23 19.03 0.21 -26.20
CA GLN A 23 19.07 -0.38 -24.86
C GLN A 23 18.29 0.45 -23.84
N LEU A 24 18.47 1.77 -23.84
CA LEU A 24 17.75 2.67 -22.95
C LEU A 24 16.25 2.72 -23.27
N ILE A 25 15.89 2.67 -24.56
CA ILE A 25 14.51 2.54 -25.01
C ILE A 25 13.94 1.18 -24.59
N ASN A 26 14.68 0.07 -24.73
CA ASN A 26 14.22 -1.24 -24.27
C ASN A 26 14.11 -1.35 -22.74
N GLU A 27 14.96 -0.66 -21.97
CA GLU A 27 14.79 -0.55 -20.52
C GLU A 27 13.57 0.28 -20.17
N LYS A 28 13.39 1.46 -20.78
CA LYS A 28 12.19 2.27 -20.57
C LYS A 28 10.90 1.55 -21.00
N LEU A 29 10.95 0.80 -22.09
CA LEU A 29 9.84 -0.02 -22.57
C LEU A 29 9.55 -1.19 -21.62
N LYS A 30 10.58 -1.76 -20.97
CA LYS A 30 10.37 -2.76 -19.90
C LYS A 30 9.69 -2.16 -18.67
N TYR A 31 10.12 -0.97 -18.24
CA TYR A 31 9.48 -0.25 -17.14
C TYR A 31 8.01 0.05 -17.46
N ILE A 32 7.72 0.54 -18.68
CA ILE A 32 6.35 0.81 -19.14
C ILE A 32 5.52 -0.47 -19.23
N SER A 33 6.07 -1.58 -19.74
CA SER A 33 5.35 -2.86 -19.77
C SER A 33 5.09 -3.47 -18.40
N GLN A 34 5.98 -3.20 -17.41
CA GLN A 34 5.77 -3.63 -16.03
C GLN A 34 4.73 -2.76 -15.31
N GLU A 35 4.70 -1.45 -15.57
CA GLU A 35 3.61 -0.58 -15.10
C GLU A 35 2.26 -0.97 -15.74
N GLU A 36 2.24 -1.34 -17.02
CA GLU A 36 1.03 -1.82 -17.71
C GLU A 36 0.53 -3.19 -17.19
N GLU A 37 1.42 -4.16 -16.89
CA GLU A 37 1.02 -5.44 -16.27
C GLU A 37 0.50 -5.25 -14.83
N GLU A 38 1.05 -4.29 -14.09
CA GLU A 38 0.59 -3.94 -12.73
C GLU A 38 -0.78 -3.22 -12.74
N GLU A 39 -1.06 -2.41 -13.77
CA GLU A 39 -2.38 -1.85 -14.06
C GLU A 39 -3.41 -2.92 -14.48
N GLU A 40 -2.98 -4.05 -15.06
CA GLU A 40 -3.90 -5.15 -15.40
C GLU A 40 -4.36 -5.97 -14.17
N GLU A 41 -3.58 -6.04 -13.10
CA GLU A 41 -3.94 -6.79 -11.87
C GLU A 41 -4.63 -5.93 -10.78
N MET A 42 -4.31 -4.64 -10.70
CA MET A 42 -4.93 -3.67 -9.81
C MET A 42 -5.82 -2.72 -10.60
N LYS A 43 -7.12 -2.67 -10.27
CA LYS A 43 -8.08 -1.75 -10.92
C LYS A 43 -8.26 -0.43 -10.16
N LEU A 44 -7.40 -0.16 -9.17
CA LEU A 44 -7.35 1.14 -8.51
C LEU A 44 -6.60 2.12 -9.41
N VAL A 45 -7.15 3.32 -9.58
CA VAL A 45 -6.55 4.36 -10.42
C VAL A 45 -5.79 5.33 -9.53
N TRP A 46 -4.50 5.52 -9.83
CA TRP A 46 -3.66 6.47 -9.10
C TRP A 46 -3.94 7.92 -9.53
N SER A 47 -4.18 8.81 -8.56
CA SER A 47 -4.31 10.25 -8.73
C SER A 47 -3.18 10.98 -8.00
N PRO A 48 -2.19 11.53 -8.71
CA PRO A 48 -1.10 12.28 -8.09
C PRO A 48 -1.59 13.57 -7.40
N GLU A 49 -2.65 14.19 -7.91
CA GLU A 49 -3.24 15.40 -7.32
C GLU A 49 -3.84 15.11 -5.95
N THR A 50 -4.62 14.02 -5.84
CA THR A 50 -5.26 13.61 -4.58
C THR A 50 -4.21 13.16 -3.57
N ALA A 51 -3.18 12.44 -4.03
CA ALA A 51 -2.04 12.04 -3.20
C ALA A 51 -1.33 13.26 -2.60
N LEU A 52 -1.02 14.26 -3.43
CA LEU A 52 -0.34 15.47 -3.01
C LEU A 52 -1.18 16.31 -2.05
N GLN A 53 -2.47 16.48 -2.34
CA GLN A 53 -3.41 17.20 -1.47
C GLN A 53 -3.50 16.54 -0.09
N ALA A 54 -3.66 15.20 -0.05
CA ALA A 54 -3.71 14.44 1.20
C ALA A 54 -2.41 14.58 2.00
N TYR A 55 -1.26 14.49 1.34
CA TYR A 55 0.05 14.68 1.96
C TYR A 55 0.18 16.08 2.58
N VAL A 56 -0.03 17.13 1.79
CA VAL A 56 0.20 18.51 2.20
C VAL A 56 -0.73 18.91 3.33
N ASP A 57 -2.00 18.51 3.28
CA ASP A 57 -2.94 18.81 4.36
C ASP A 57 -2.63 18.01 5.62
N THR A 58 -2.14 16.78 5.50
CA THR A 58 -1.67 16.00 6.65
C THR A 58 -0.47 16.67 7.31
N VAL A 59 0.52 17.14 6.54
CA VAL A 59 1.66 17.92 7.05
C VAL A 59 1.17 19.16 7.82
N LYS A 60 0.16 19.87 7.29
CA LYS A 60 -0.41 21.07 7.94
C LYS A 60 -1.19 20.73 9.22
N SER A 61 -1.86 19.58 9.27
CA SER A 61 -2.66 19.16 10.43
C SER A 61 -1.81 18.54 11.53
N CYS A 62 -0.72 17.85 11.18
CA CYS A 62 0.19 17.22 12.14
C CYS A 62 1.30 18.15 12.67
N LYS A 63 1.19 19.48 12.45
CA LYS A 63 2.20 20.50 12.82
C LYS A 63 2.86 20.17 14.18
N LEU A 64 4.15 19.87 14.14
CA LEU A 64 5.08 19.67 15.28
C LEU A 64 5.13 18.28 15.96
N ALA A 65 4.63 17.20 15.35
CA ALA A 65 5.09 15.87 15.77
C ALA A 65 6.57 15.70 15.36
N LYS A 66 7.50 15.73 16.33
CA LYS A 66 8.97 15.59 16.14
C LYS A 66 9.42 14.29 15.43
N GLN A 67 8.48 13.42 15.07
CA GLN A 67 8.66 12.22 14.27
C GLN A 67 7.35 11.97 13.52
N SER A 68 7.26 12.27 12.24
CA SER A 68 6.30 11.61 11.35
C SER A 68 6.62 12.00 9.91
N GLY A 69 7.12 11.04 9.12
CA GLY A 69 6.82 10.99 7.69
C GLY A 69 5.80 9.89 7.38
N GLU A 70 5.48 9.04 8.36
CA GLU A 70 4.63 7.86 8.16
C GLU A 70 3.19 8.27 7.89
N ALA A 71 2.62 9.16 8.71
CA ALA A 71 1.22 9.59 8.53
C ALA A 71 1.02 10.29 7.19
N GLU A 72 1.97 11.13 6.80
CA GLU A 72 1.99 11.88 5.56
C GLU A 72 2.09 10.92 4.36
N CYS A 73 3.03 9.96 4.40
CA CYS A 73 3.18 8.94 3.36
C CYS A 73 1.93 8.04 3.25
N ILE A 74 1.39 7.59 4.38
CA ILE A 74 0.16 6.80 4.44
C ILE A 74 -1.03 7.57 3.86
N SER A 75 -1.19 8.85 4.22
CA SER A 75 -2.26 9.70 3.69
C SER A 75 -2.15 9.88 2.17
N ALA A 76 -0.93 10.08 1.66
CA ALA A 76 -0.67 10.23 0.24
C ALA A 76 -1.05 8.96 -0.54
N MET A 77 -0.70 7.78 -0.01
CA MET A 77 -1.07 6.51 -0.63
C MET A 77 -2.59 6.27 -0.58
N ALA A 78 -3.22 6.47 0.58
CA ALA A 78 -4.65 6.23 0.75
C ALA A 78 -5.50 7.15 -0.16
N GLY A 79 -5.12 8.43 -0.26
CA GLY A 79 -5.79 9.39 -1.14
C GLY A 79 -5.45 9.15 -2.61
N GLY A 80 -4.19 8.86 -2.91
CA GLY A 80 -3.72 8.68 -4.28
C GLY A 80 -4.33 7.47 -4.99
N TRP A 81 -4.53 6.34 -4.29
CA TRP A 81 -5.15 5.15 -4.88
C TRP A 81 -6.68 5.22 -5.02
N ASN A 82 -7.29 6.40 -4.77
CA ASN A 82 -8.73 6.62 -4.87
C ASN A 82 -9.58 5.53 -4.17
N THR A 83 -9.15 5.20 -2.96
CA THR A 83 -9.72 4.10 -2.16
C THR A 83 -11.14 4.43 -1.73
N LYS A 84 -12.05 3.44 -1.70
CA LYS A 84 -13.45 3.65 -1.28
C LYS A 84 -13.66 3.28 0.18
N LEU A 85 -12.94 2.26 0.67
CA LEU A 85 -12.96 1.84 2.07
C LEU A 85 -11.54 1.80 2.65
N ILE A 86 -11.29 2.69 3.59
CA ILE A 86 -10.06 2.77 4.37
C ILE A 86 -10.34 2.20 5.76
N VAL A 87 -9.55 1.22 6.18
CA VAL A 87 -9.67 0.60 7.51
C VAL A 87 -8.35 0.71 8.25
N GLU A 88 -8.40 1.18 9.50
CA GLU A 88 -7.27 1.09 10.42
C GLU A 88 -7.58 0.19 11.62
N ALA A 89 -6.65 -0.68 12.00
CA ALA A 89 -6.71 -1.42 13.25
C ALA A 89 -5.85 -0.71 14.31
N TRP A 90 -6.49 0.19 15.06
CA TRP A 90 -5.81 1.07 15.99
C TRP A 90 -5.25 0.29 17.20
N LEU A 91 -4.10 0.74 17.69
CA LEU A 91 -3.45 0.22 18.89
C LEU A 91 -3.38 1.34 19.93
N HIS A 92 -3.73 1.02 21.16
CA HIS A 92 -3.91 1.96 22.28
C HIS A 92 -2.69 2.82 22.63
N ASP A 93 -1.48 2.38 22.25
CA ASP A 93 -0.23 3.12 22.43
C ASP A 93 0.23 3.85 21.15
N GLY A 94 -0.64 3.91 20.14
CA GLY A 94 -0.39 4.46 18.83
C GLY A 94 -0.84 5.92 18.76
N THR A 95 0.03 6.77 18.23
CA THR A 95 -0.34 8.16 17.91
C THR A 95 -1.52 8.18 16.95
N THR A 96 -2.41 9.17 17.11
CA THR A 96 -3.52 9.41 16.17
C THR A 96 -3.06 10.10 14.89
N THR A 97 -1.77 10.39 14.72
CA THR A 97 -1.23 11.04 13.51
C THR A 97 -1.58 10.27 12.24
N THR A 98 -1.44 8.94 12.25
CA THR A 98 -1.89 8.08 11.13
C THR A 98 -3.38 8.23 10.88
N SER A 99 -4.19 8.18 11.93
CA SER A 99 -5.65 8.30 11.88
C SER A 99 -6.11 9.65 11.33
N ILE A 100 -5.41 10.73 11.70
CA ILE A 100 -5.60 12.08 11.17
C ILE A 100 -5.29 12.08 9.66
N GLY A 101 -4.15 11.52 9.26
CA GLY A 101 -3.77 11.42 7.84
C GLY A 101 -4.77 10.60 7.01
N LEU A 102 -5.27 9.48 7.55
CA LEU A 102 -6.30 8.67 6.91
C LEU A 102 -7.64 9.39 6.81
N ALA A 103 -8.04 10.16 7.83
CA ALA A 103 -9.25 10.99 7.78
C ALA A 103 -9.13 12.10 6.72
N ILE A 104 -7.95 12.69 6.55
CA ILE A 104 -7.68 13.68 5.51
C ILE A 104 -7.71 13.04 4.12
N ALA A 105 -7.06 11.89 3.96
CA ALA A 105 -7.10 11.12 2.71
C ALA A 105 -8.54 10.75 2.31
N ALA A 106 -9.32 10.23 3.26
CA ALA A 106 -10.72 9.88 3.07
C ALA A 106 -11.57 11.10 2.63
N ARG A 107 -11.30 12.28 3.17
CA ARG A 107 -11.98 13.52 2.77
C ARG A 107 -11.68 13.88 1.31
N HIS A 108 -10.44 13.71 0.87
CA HIS A 108 -10.01 14.05 -0.49
C HIS A 108 -10.47 13.03 -1.53
N SER A 109 -10.52 11.74 -1.18
CA SER A 109 -11.01 10.68 -2.08
C SER A 109 -12.51 10.39 -1.95
N GLY A 110 -13.19 10.93 -0.95
CA GLY A 110 -14.57 10.58 -0.61
C GLY A 110 -14.72 9.17 -0.02
N ALA A 111 -13.64 8.57 0.49
CA ALA A 111 -13.65 7.25 1.10
C ALA A 111 -14.42 7.20 2.41
N ARG A 112 -14.96 6.03 2.73
CA ARG A 112 -15.39 5.69 4.09
C ARG A 112 -14.15 5.30 4.90
N HIS A 113 -13.90 5.99 6.01
CA HIS A 113 -12.83 5.66 6.96
C HIS A 113 -13.42 4.97 8.20
N VAL A 114 -12.91 3.78 8.51
CA VAL A 114 -13.29 2.96 9.67
C VAL A 114 -12.08 2.71 10.55
N CYS A 115 -12.19 3.03 11.84
CA CYS A 115 -11.20 2.70 12.85
C CYS A 115 -11.71 1.58 13.75
N VAL A 116 -10.92 0.51 13.90
CA VAL A 116 -11.24 -0.61 14.78
C VAL A 116 -10.44 -0.51 16.07
N VAL A 117 -11.15 -0.48 17.21
CA VAL A 117 -10.58 -0.38 18.56
C VAL A 117 -11.02 -1.57 19.41
N PRO A 118 -10.20 -2.03 20.39
CA PRO A 118 -10.48 -3.28 21.10
C PRO A 118 -11.68 -3.22 22.06
N ASP A 119 -11.94 -2.07 22.68
CA ASP A 119 -12.93 -1.88 23.74
C ASP A 119 -13.44 -0.43 23.80
N GLU A 120 -14.50 -0.20 24.58
CA GLU A 120 -15.16 1.11 24.67
C GLU A 120 -14.28 2.18 25.33
N ARG A 121 -13.38 1.77 26.23
CA ARG A 121 -12.40 2.69 26.82
C ARG A 121 -11.46 3.21 25.75
N SER A 122 -10.92 2.31 24.93
CA SER A 122 -10.07 2.63 23.79
C SER A 122 -10.80 3.50 22.77
N ARG A 123 -12.10 3.29 22.56
CA ARG A 123 -12.94 4.17 21.73
C ARG A 123 -12.99 5.59 22.28
N LEU A 124 -13.27 5.76 23.56
CA LEU A 124 -13.37 7.09 24.17
C LEU A 124 -12.04 7.83 24.07
N GLU A 125 -10.93 7.15 24.35
CA GLU A 125 -9.59 7.72 24.27
C GLU A 125 -9.22 8.11 22.83
N TYR A 126 -9.50 7.24 21.86
CA TYR A 126 -9.28 7.52 20.43
C TYR A 126 -10.11 8.72 19.95
N VAL A 127 -11.41 8.74 20.25
CA VAL A 127 -12.31 9.83 19.85
C VAL A 127 -11.86 11.15 20.47
N ASN A 128 -11.50 11.15 21.75
CA ASN A 128 -11.00 12.34 22.44
C ASN A 128 -9.69 12.85 21.82
N ALA A 129 -8.76 11.95 21.48
CA ALA A 129 -7.50 12.30 20.83
C ALA A 129 -7.73 12.89 19.42
N MET A 130 -8.64 12.30 18.63
CA MET A 130 -9.02 12.83 17.32
C MET A 130 -9.65 14.22 17.44
N GLN A 131 -10.60 14.41 18.36
CA GLN A 131 -11.27 15.70 18.61
C GLN A 131 -10.28 16.78 19.07
N THR A 132 -9.36 16.44 19.96
CA THR A 132 -8.32 17.36 20.44
C THR A 132 -7.41 17.85 19.32
N SER A 133 -7.17 17.01 18.31
CA SER A 133 -6.39 17.39 17.12
C SER A 133 -7.17 18.22 16.09
N GLY A 134 -8.48 18.41 16.29
CA GLY A 134 -9.37 19.08 15.33
C GLY A 134 -9.65 18.27 14.06
N ALA A 135 -9.28 16.99 14.04
CA ALA A 135 -9.52 16.10 12.93
C ALA A 135 -10.94 15.51 12.96
N SER A 136 -11.44 15.15 11.79
CA SER A 136 -12.71 14.43 11.67
C SER A 136 -12.59 13.05 12.30
N VAL A 137 -13.52 12.72 13.20
CA VAL A 137 -13.59 11.39 13.81
C VAL A 137 -14.18 10.41 12.79
N PRO A 138 -13.51 9.30 12.47
CA PRO A 138 -14.06 8.29 11.57
C PRO A 138 -15.13 7.43 12.25
N GLU A 139 -15.70 6.50 11.49
CA GLU A 139 -16.55 5.46 12.06
C GLU A 139 -15.71 4.55 12.96
N VAL A 140 -16.04 4.48 14.25
CA VAL A 140 -15.29 3.66 15.21
C VAL A 140 -16.07 2.39 15.53
N LEU A 141 -15.47 1.24 15.21
CA LEU A 141 -16.01 -0.08 15.53
C LEU A 141 -15.26 -0.68 16.72
N VAL A 142 -16.02 -1.14 17.72
CA VAL A 142 -15.48 -1.71 18.95
C VAL A 142 -15.50 -3.23 18.88
N GLY A 143 -14.35 -3.84 19.12
CA GLY A 143 -14.22 -5.28 19.28
C GLY A 143 -12.85 -5.81 18.90
N GLU A 144 -12.69 -7.13 19.01
CA GLU A 144 -11.48 -7.81 18.57
C GLU A 144 -11.27 -7.57 17.06
N ALA A 145 -10.12 -6.99 16.70
CA ALA A 145 -9.84 -6.52 15.34
C ALA A 145 -10.08 -7.61 14.27
N LYS A 146 -9.65 -8.85 14.56
CA LYS A 146 -9.91 -10.00 13.68
C LYS A 146 -11.40 -10.24 13.45
N LYS A 147 -12.24 -10.17 14.49
CA LYS A 147 -13.68 -10.44 14.38
C LYS A 147 -14.40 -9.33 13.63
N VAL A 148 -14.08 -8.08 13.95
CA VAL A 148 -14.66 -6.90 13.27
C VAL A 148 -14.29 -6.90 11.78
N MET A 149 -13.04 -7.22 11.46
CA MET A 149 -12.54 -7.24 10.08
C MET A 149 -13.30 -8.23 9.17
N VAL A 150 -13.78 -9.36 9.69
CA VAL A 150 -14.58 -10.33 8.91
C VAL A 150 -15.88 -9.72 8.39
N GLY A 151 -16.45 -8.75 9.12
CA GLY A 151 -17.68 -8.05 8.75
C GLY A 151 -17.46 -6.93 7.73
N LEU A 152 -16.22 -6.50 7.51
CA LEU A 152 -15.88 -5.47 6.53
C LEU A 152 -15.62 -6.12 5.17
N VAL A 153 -16.31 -5.63 4.14
CA VAL A 153 -16.23 -6.15 2.77
C VAL A 153 -15.78 -5.03 1.85
N GLY A 154 -14.85 -5.36 0.95
CA GLY A 154 -14.34 -4.42 -0.04
C GLY A 154 -13.32 -3.46 0.53
N VAL A 155 -12.41 -3.93 1.38
CA VAL A 155 -11.34 -3.12 1.94
C VAL A 155 -10.32 -2.81 0.83
N ASP A 156 -10.18 -1.53 0.48
CA ASP A 156 -9.24 -1.07 -0.55
C ASP A 156 -7.93 -0.57 0.06
N PHE A 157 -7.97 -0.11 1.31
CA PHE A 157 -6.80 0.34 2.04
C PHE A 157 -6.85 -0.14 3.50
N LEU A 158 -5.84 -0.88 3.93
CA LEU A 158 -5.75 -1.41 5.29
C LEU A 158 -4.47 -0.95 5.97
N VAL A 159 -4.59 -0.34 7.15
CA VAL A 159 -3.44 -0.02 8.00
C VAL A 159 -3.50 -0.83 9.28
N VAL A 160 -2.41 -1.54 9.59
CA VAL A 160 -2.26 -2.28 10.84
C VAL A 160 -0.89 -1.96 11.45
N ASP A 161 -0.84 -1.87 12.77
CA ASP A 161 0.42 -1.65 13.49
C ASP A 161 1.17 -2.98 13.71
N GLY A 162 2.45 -3.03 13.31
CA GLY A 162 3.32 -4.21 13.45
C GLY A 162 3.61 -4.62 14.90
N ARG A 163 3.38 -3.71 15.88
CA ARG A 163 3.48 -4.02 17.32
C ARG A 163 2.34 -4.94 17.78
N ARG A 164 1.25 -5.03 17.02
CA ARG A 164 0.12 -5.91 17.34
C ARG A 164 0.49 -7.39 17.24
N LYS A 165 0.10 -8.16 18.25
CA LYS A 165 0.29 -9.62 18.24
C LYS A 165 -0.59 -10.33 17.21
N ASP A 166 -1.75 -9.76 16.90
CA ASP A 166 -2.74 -10.29 15.96
C ASP A 166 -2.62 -9.73 14.54
N PHE A 167 -1.61 -8.91 14.24
CA PHE A 167 -1.38 -8.27 12.93
C PHE A 167 -1.64 -9.20 11.74
N GLY A 168 -0.93 -10.34 11.69
CA GLY A 168 -1.05 -11.27 10.56
C GLY A 168 -2.42 -11.93 10.46
N ARG A 169 -3.14 -12.06 11.59
CA ARG A 169 -4.52 -12.60 11.58
C ARG A 169 -5.52 -11.57 11.07
N VAL A 170 -5.32 -10.28 11.38
CA VAL A 170 -6.16 -9.18 10.88
C VAL A 170 -6.02 -9.06 9.37
N VAL A 171 -4.79 -9.07 8.86
CA VAL A 171 -4.52 -9.03 7.42
C VAL A 171 -5.14 -10.22 6.68
N ARG A 172 -5.03 -11.44 7.24
CA ARG A 172 -5.58 -12.66 6.64
C ARG A 172 -7.09 -12.66 6.43
N VAL A 173 -7.83 -12.11 7.39
CA VAL A 173 -9.30 -12.16 7.37
C VAL A 173 -9.91 -10.96 6.64
N ALA A 174 -9.10 -10.01 6.18
CA ALA A 174 -9.57 -8.84 5.46
C ALA A 174 -10.14 -9.25 4.10
N ARG A 175 -11.39 -8.86 3.84
CA ARG A 175 -12.06 -9.12 2.56
C ARG A 175 -11.80 -7.93 1.64
N LEU A 176 -10.76 -8.06 0.82
CA LEU A 176 -10.26 -6.99 -0.04
C LEU A 176 -11.24 -6.63 -1.17
N GLY A 177 -11.12 -5.40 -1.69
CA GLY A 177 -11.87 -4.89 -2.83
C GLY A 177 -11.64 -5.68 -4.12
N GLU A 178 -12.63 -5.67 -5.02
CA GLU A 178 -12.50 -6.30 -6.34
C GLU A 178 -11.52 -5.58 -7.26
N SER A 179 -11.22 -4.32 -6.95
CA SER A 179 -10.22 -3.50 -7.64
C SER A 179 -8.80 -3.72 -7.12
N GLY A 180 -8.61 -4.61 -6.16
CA GLY A 180 -7.36 -4.76 -5.42
C GLY A 180 -7.32 -3.88 -4.17
N ALA A 181 -6.24 -3.99 -3.41
CA ALA A 181 -6.07 -3.26 -2.16
C ALA A 181 -4.61 -2.94 -1.85
N VAL A 182 -4.41 -1.90 -1.04
CA VAL A 182 -3.12 -1.52 -0.47
C VAL A 182 -3.12 -1.87 1.01
N LEU A 183 -2.19 -2.72 1.42
CA LEU A 183 -2.02 -3.15 2.80
C LEU A 183 -0.76 -2.51 3.35
N VAL A 184 -0.88 -1.89 4.52
CA VAL A 184 0.19 -1.12 5.13
C VAL A 184 0.41 -1.60 6.56
N CYS A 185 1.66 -1.96 6.85
CA CYS A 185 2.15 -2.28 8.17
C CYS A 185 3.09 -1.17 8.64
N LYS A 186 2.67 -0.37 9.63
CA LYS A 186 3.56 0.61 10.28
C LYS A 186 4.33 -0.01 11.44
N ASN A 187 5.43 0.62 11.86
CA ASN A 187 6.35 0.08 12.87
C ASN A 187 6.92 -1.30 12.51
N ALA A 188 7.22 -1.53 11.23
CA ALA A 188 7.72 -2.81 10.74
C ALA A 188 9.08 -3.19 11.35
N SER A 189 9.92 -2.20 11.69
CA SER A 189 11.26 -2.40 12.26
C SER A 189 11.26 -2.94 13.69
N PHE A 190 10.15 -2.83 14.42
CA PHE A 190 10.05 -3.31 15.82
C PHE A 190 10.06 -4.82 15.95
N ARG A 191 9.79 -5.53 14.87
CA ARG A 191 9.98 -6.95 14.76
C ARG A 191 11.27 -7.12 13.97
N ASN A 192 12.19 -7.99 14.39
CA ASN A 192 13.29 -8.46 13.55
C ASN A 192 12.69 -9.17 12.33
N MET A 193 12.21 -8.38 11.37
CA MET A 193 11.28 -8.79 10.34
C MET A 193 12.00 -9.39 9.14
N ALA A 194 13.22 -9.88 9.34
CA ALA A 194 14.04 -10.54 8.32
C ALA A 194 13.35 -11.77 7.67
N GLY A 195 12.19 -12.21 8.19
CA GLY A 195 11.39 -13.30 7.64
C GLY A 195 9.92 -12.97 7.32
N PHE A 196 9.44 -11.74 7.54
CA PHE A 196 8.09 -11.38 7.12
C PHE A 196 8.06 -11.23 5.61
N ARG A 197 7.07 -11.89 5.02
CA ARG A 197 6.78 -11.78 3.59
C ARG A 197 5.27 -11.73 3.51
N TRP A 198 4.73 -10.73 2.82
CA TRP A 198 3.30 -10.62 2.58
C TRP A 198 2.71 -11.92 2.04
N GLY A 199 3.42 -12.62 1.15
CA GLY A 199 3.00 -13.93 0.63
C GLY A 199 2.94 -15.09 1.64
N LYS A 200 3.50 -14.96 2.86
CA LYS A 200 3.29 -15.95 3.95
C LYS A 200 2.09 -15.59 4.84
N VAL A 201 1.74 -14.31 4.89
CA VAL A 201 0.64 -13.83 5.71
C VAL A 201 -0.64 -13.86 4.91
N LEU A 202 -0.64 -13.45 3.67
CA LEU A 202 -1.79 -13.54 2.79
C LEU A 202 -1.99 -14.99 2.34
N ASP A 203 -3.25 -15.39 2.17
CA ASP A 203 -3.57 -16.72 1.66
C ASP A 203 -3.23 -16.79 0.17
N ASN A 204 -3.00 -18.00 -0.36
CA ASN A 204 -2.67 -18.23 -1.78
C ASN A 204 -3.72 -17.67 -2.76
N ALA A 205 -4.92 -17.32 -2.28
CA ALA A 205 -5.98 -16.70 -3.06
C ALA A 205 -5.74 -15.21 -3.36
N THR A 206 -4.85 -14.56 -2.64
CA THR A 206 -4.51 -13.13 -2.79
C THR A 206 -3.13 -12.99 -3.42
N HIS A 207 -3.07 -12.46 -4.64
CA HIS A 207 -1.82 -12.23 -5.36
C HIS A 207 -1.20 -10.91 -4.93
N VAL A 208 0.00 -10.97 -4.35
CA VAL A 208 0.79 -9.76 -4.03
C VAL A 208 1.48 -9.33 -5.31
N VAL A 209 0.98 -8.26 -5.92
CA VAL A 209 1.53 -7.67 -7.14
C VAL A 209 2.91 -7.10 -6.86
N ARG A 210 3.02 -6.35 -5.76
CA ARG A 210 4.23 -5.64 -5.37
C ARG A 210 4.28 -5.45 -3.86
N SER A 211 5.48 -5.50 -3.31
CA SER A 211 5.72 -5.10 -1.92
C SER A 211 6.92 -4.16 -1.82
N LEU A 212 6.87 -3.20 -0.91
CA LEU A 212 7.96 -2.28 -0.63
C LEU A 212 8.10 -2.05 0.87
N MET A 213 9.34 -1.86 1.30
CA MET A 213 9.66 -1.43 2.66
C MET A 213 10.28 -0.05 2.59
N LEU A 214 9.62 0.94 3.17
CA LEU A 214 10.11 2.32 3.23
C LEU A 214 10.72 2.60 4.62
N PRO A 215 11.94 3.15 4.69
CA PRO A 215 12.60 3.53 5.94
C PRO A 215 12.03 4.86 6.49
N VAL A 216 10.71 4.96 6.58
CA VAL A 216 10.00 6.14 7.11
C VAL A 216 9.54 5.82 8.52
N GLY A 217 9.87 6.70 9.47
CA GLY A 217 9.59 6.49 10.90
C GLY A 217 10.25 5.22 11.44
N ASN A 218 9.46 4.32 12.01
CA ASN A 218 9.87 3.01 12.51
C ASN A 218 9.69 1.90 11.46
N GLY A 219 9.71 2.25 10.19
CA GLY A 219 9.58 1.34 9.06
C GLY A 219 8.13 1.14 8.63
N LEU A 220 7.89 1.28 7.33
CA LEU A 220 6.60 1.10 6.70
C LEU A 220 6.70 -0.02 5.65
N ASP A 221 6.05 -1.15 5.90
CA ASP A 221 5.96 -2.23 4.93
C ASP A 221 4.61 -2.16 4.21
N ILE A 222 4.62 -2.24 2.90
CA ILE A 222 3.46 -2.01 2.05
C ILE A 222 3.36 -3.16 1.06
N ALA A 223 2.13 -3.65 0.86
CA ALA A 223 1.80 -4.60 -0.20
C ALA A 223 0.63 -4.08 -1.04
N TYR A 224 0.81 -4.17 -2.35
CA TYR A 224 -0.24 -4.03 -3.34
C TYR A 224 -0.75 -5.41 -3.68
N VAL A 225 -2.06 -5.62 -3.52
CA VAL A 225 -2.70 -6.93 -3.66
C VAL A 225 -3.77 -6.86 -4.73
N GLY A 226 -3.54 -7.55 -5.83
CA GLY A 226 -4.44 -7.64 -6.97
C GLY A 226 -5.46 -8.77 -6.80
N LYS A 227 -6.50 -8.76 -7.63
CA LYS A 227 -7.47 -9.85 -7.66
C LYS A 227 -6.88 -11.03 -8.42
N ASN A 228 -6.88 -12.23 -7.82
CA ASN A 228 -6.75 -13.46 -8.59
C ASN A 228 -8.03 -13.66 -9.43
N CYS A 229 -7.95 -13.39 -10.73
CA CYS A 229 -8.89 -13.95 -11.69
C CYS A 229 -8.62 -15.46 -11.77
N GLY A 230 -9.59 -16.29 -11.37
CA GLY A 230 -9.41 -17.73 -11.37
C GLY A 230 -9.10 -18.31 -12.76
N VAL A 231 -7.99 -19.07 -12.81
CA VAL A 231 -7.68 -20.25 -13.65
C VAL A 231 -7.34 -20.02 -15.13
N THR A 232 -6.09 -20.30 -15.51
CA THR A 232 -5.66 -21.50 -16.29
C THR A 232 -4.16 -21.70 -16.10
N ASP A 233 -3.71 -22.96 -16.07
CA ASP A 233 -2.29 -23.35 -16.17
C ASP A 233 -1.58 -22.55 -17.27
N SER A 234 -0.88 -21.49 -16.90
CA SER A 234 0.15 -20.89 -17.73
C SER A 234 1.46 -21.60 -17.42
N PRO A 235 2.22 -22.05 -18.44
CA PRO A 235 3.45 -22.79 -18.21
C PRO A 235 4.38 -21.88 -17.43
N LYS A 236 4.85 -22.36 -16.27
CA LYS A 236 5.86 -21.71 -15.41
C LYS A 236 6.87 -20.97 -16.28
N SER A 237 6.74 -19.66 -16.38
CA SER A 237 7.74 -18.80 -17.01
C SER A 237 8.89 -18.69 -16.00
N PRO A 238 10.06 -19.27 -16.27
CA PRO A 238 11.20 -19.09 -15.39
C PRO A 238 11.80 -17.73 -15.73
N LYS A 239 11.57 -16.73 -14.88
CA LYS A 239 12.34 -15.48 -14.72
C LYS A 239 11.60 -14.50 -13.80
N SER A 240 11.48 -14.80 -12.50
CA SER A 240 11.10 -13.76 -11.54
C SER A 240 12.35 -12.98 -11.16
N TRP A 241 12.33 -11.67 -11.38
CA TRP A 241 13.37 -10.78 -10.87
C TRP A 241 13.30 -10.74 -9.34
N ILE A 242 14.43 -10.95 -8.68
CA ILE A 242 14.53 -10.86 -7.23
C ILE A 242 15.12 -9.49 -6.90
N ARG A 243 14.29 -8.62 -6.32
CA ARG A 243 14.71 -7.30 -5.83
C ARG A 243 15.20 -7.44 -4.39
N HIS A 244 16.44 -7.05 -4.16
CA HIS A 244 17.06 -6.94 -2.84
C HIS A 244 17.44 -5.49 -2.60
N ILE A 245 17.09 -4.94 -1.44
CA ILE A 245 17.48 -3.59 -1.04
C ILE A 245 18.49 -3.75 0.10
N ASP A 246 19.70 -3.24 -0.12
CA ASP A 246 20.75 -3.24 0.89
C ASP A 246 20.33 -2.32 2.05
N GLN A 247 20.31 -2.85 3.27
CA GLN A 247 19.82 -2.14 4.44
C GLN A 247 20.77 -1.04 4.96
N GLN A 248 22.04 -1.03 4.54
CA GLN A 248 23.02 -0.03 4.95
C GLN A 248 23.18 1.08 3.90
N SER A 249 23.21 0.73 2.61
CA SER A 249 23.40 1.72 1.52
C SER A 249 22.10 2.22 0.92
N GLY A 250 20.99 1.47 1.07
CA GLY A 250 19.73 1.76 0.38
C GLY A 250 19.79 1.45 -1.12
N GLU A 251 20.88 0.84 -1.61
CA GLU A 251 21.02 0.46 -3.01
C GLU A 251 20.13 -0.73 -3.37
N GLU A 252 19.55 -0.66 -4.57
CA GLU A 252 18.68 -1.71 -5.07
C GLU A 252 19.43 -2.62 -6.02
N HIS A 253 19.44 -3.91 -5.70
CA HIS A 253 20.03 -4.96 -6.52
C HIS A 253 18.92 -5.84 -7.11
N LEU A 254 18.93 -5.96 -8.43
CA LEU A 254 18.01 -6.82 -9.18
C LEU A 254 18.78 -8.05 -9.67
N PHE A 255 18.41 -9.22 -9.16
CA PHE A 255 18.99 -10.49 -9.57
C PHE A 255 18.03 -11.26 -10.47
N ARG A 256 18.56 -11.95 -11.48
CA ARG A 256 17.82 -12.93 -12.28
C ARG A 256 18.05 -14.34 -11.74
N GLY A 257 16.96 -15.07 -11.54
CA GLY A 257 16.95 -16.53 -11.40
C GLY A 257 16.67 -17.23 -12.71
#